data_AF-A0A078KHG3-F1
#
_entry.id   AF-A0A078KHG3-F1
#
_cell.length_a   1.000
_cell.length_b   1.000
_cell.length_c   1.000
_cell.angle_alpha   90.00
_cell.angle_beta   90.00
_cell.angle_gamma   90.00
#
_symmetry.space_group_name_H-M   'P 1'
#
loop_
_entity.id
_entity.type
_entity.pdbx_description
1 polymer ?
#
loop_
_entity_poly.entity_id
_entity_poly.type
_entity_poly.pdbx_seq_one_letter_code
_entity_poly.pdbx_strand_id
1 'polypeptide(L)' 'MSKNKNFCKESKSLLKEKLLYFLGEQFKLRIKKNIGKLNNVHLLNNMRINIARIKTLIREK' A
#
# COMPACT_ATOMS: atom_id res chain seq x y z
N MET A 1 -8.79 -11.70 -9.41
CA MET A 1 -8.14 -10.64 -10.23
C MET A 1 -8.03 -9.36 -9.43
N SER A 2 -6.92 -9.15 -8.72
CA SER A 2 -6.61 -7.84 -8.12
C SER A 2 -5.49 -7.23 -8.97
N LYS A 3 -5.80 -6.11 -9.63
CA LYS A 3 -4.94 -5.44 -10.63
C LYS A 3 -3.52 -5.32 -10.10
N ASN A 4 -2.58 -6.04 -10.72
CA ASN A 4 -1.14 -5.87 -10.50
C ASN A 4 -0.77 -4.48 -10.98
N LYS A 5 -0.75 -3.51 -10.06
CA LYS A 5 -0.26 -2.16 -10.31
C LYS A 5 1.26 -2.27 -10.43
N ASN A 6 1.76 -2.26 -11.66
CA ASN A 6 3.17 -2.46 -11.97
C ASN A 6 3.97 -1.21 -11.55
N PHE A 7 4.63 -1.27 -10.39
CA PHE A 7 5.44 -0.19 -9.82
C PHE A 7 6.84 -0.03 -10.49
N CYS A 8 7.21 -0.92 -11.41
CA CYS A 8 8.60 -1.04 -11.91
C CYS A 8 9.13 0.20 -12.66
N LYS A 9 8.27 1.00 -13.29
CA LYS A 9 8.68 2.16 -14.14
C LYS A 9 8.93 3.47 -13.39
N GLU A 10 8.80 3.49 -12.05
CA GLU A 10 8.71 4.74 -11.30
C GLU A 10 10.04 5.16 -10.66
N SER A 11 10.35 6.46 -10.62
CA SER A 11 11.57 6.97 -10.00
C SER A 11 11.60 6.74 -8.48
N LYS A 12 12.80 6.73 -7.88
CA LYS A 12 13.00 6.52 -6.43
C LYS A 12 12.24 7.54 -5.57
N SER A 13 12.14 8.79 -6.02
CA SER A 13 11.37 9.85 -5.35
C SER A 13 9.86 9.57 -5.38
N LEU A 14 9.33 9.21 -6.55
CA LEU A 14 7.91 8.88 -6.71
C LEU A 14 7.50 7.65 -5.89
N LEU A 15 8.39 6.65 -5.79
CA LEU A 15 8.16 5.46 -4.95
C LEU A 15 8.05 5.83 -3.46
N LYS A 16 8.83 6.80 -2.98
CA LYS A 16 8.75 7.30 -1.60
C LYS A 16 7.44 8.05 -1.34
N GLU A 17 7.02 8.91 -2.26
CA GLU A 17 5.72 9.60 -2.15
C GLU A 17 4.55 8.61 -2.11
N LYS A 18 4.58 7.60 -2.97
CA LYS A 18 3.58 6.53 -2.96
C LYS A 18 3.58 5.74 -1.68
N LEU A 19 4.76 5.44 -1.12
CA LEU A 19 4.87 4.77 0.16
C LEU A 19 4.15 5.57 1.26
N LEU A 20 4.35 6.89 1.32
CA LEU A 20 3.65 7.76 2.28
C LEU A 20 2.14 7.74 2.08
N TYR A 21 1.68 7.83 0.83
CA TYR A 21 0.26 7.73 0.50
C TYR A 21 -0.35 6.40 0.97
N PHE A 22 0.29 5.28 0.67
CA PHE A 22 -0.21 3.95 1.07
C PHE A 22 -0.21 3.75 2.59
N LEU A 23 0.76 4.31 3.31
CA LEU A 23 0.78 4.29 4.78
C LEU A 23 -0.39 5.09 5.37
N GLY A 24 -0.73 6.25 4.79
CA GLY A 24 -1.91 7.03 5.18
C GLY A 24 -3.22 6.28 4.94
N GLU A 25 -3.36 5.65 3.77
CA GLU A 25 -4.55 4.82 3.46
C GLU A 25 -4.64 3.60 4.37
N GLN A 26 -3.52 2.95 4.68
CA GLN A 26 -3.48 1.86 5.65
C GLN A 26 -3.96 2.32 7.03
N PHE A 27 -3.53 3.51 7.48
CA PHE A 27 -3.96 4.08 8.76
C PHE A 27 -5.49 4.27 8.79
N LYS A 28 -6.07 4.90 7.76
CA LYS A 28 -7.53 5.06 7.64
C LYS A 28 -8.27 3.72 7.70
N LEU A 29 -7.76 2.70 7.01
CA LEU A 29 -8.34 1.36 7.05
C LEU A 29 -8.23 0.70 8.43
N ARG A 30 -7.12 0.90 9.16
CA ARG A 30 -6.98 0.41 10.55
C ARG A 30 -7.96 1.10 11.49
N ILE A 31 -8.18 2.40 11.34
CA ILE A 31 -9.18 3.14 12.11
C ILE A 31 -10.59 2.60 11.82
N LYS A 32 -10.96 2.44 10.54
CA LYS A 32 -12.25 1.84 10.16
C LYS A 32 -12.43 0.42 10.71
N LYS A 33 -11.36 -0.38 10.74
CA LYS A 33 -11.37 -1.72 11.34
C LYS A 33 -11.61 -1.66 12.85
N ASN A 34 -10.92 -0.76 13.54
CA ASN A 34 -11.04 -0.62 14.98
C ASN A 34 -12.44 -0.15 15.40
N ILE A 35 -13.09 0.69 14.58
CA ILE A 35 -14.46 1.15 14.77
C ILE A 35 -15.49 0.05 14.41
N GLY A 36 -15.07 -1.09 13.85
CA GLY A 36 -15.96 -2.18 13.45
C GLY A 36 -16.72 -1.93 12.13
N LYS A 37 -16.40 -0.85 11.41
CA LYS A 37 -17.05 -0.46 10.13
C LYS A 37 -16.29 -0.92 8.88
N LEU A 38 -15.39 -1.90 9.02
CA LEU A 38 -14.58 -2.37 7.88
C LEU A 38 -15.24 -3.56 7.19
N ASN A 39 -15.95 -3.29 6.10
CA ASN A 39 -16.65 -4.32 5.33
C ASN A 39 -15.70 -5.26 4.58
N ASN A 40 -14.53 -4.78 4.15
CA ASN A 40 -13.61 -5.51 3.28
C ASN A 40 -12.23 -5.71 3.92
N VAL A 41 -12.04 -6.83 4.62
CA VAL A 41 -10.77 -7.15 5.32
C VAL A 41 -9.60 -7.37 4.33
N HIS A 42 -9.89 -7.88 3.13
CA HIS A 42 -8.87 -8.13 2.10
C HIS A 42 -8.16 -6.85 1.63
N LEU A 43 -8.78 -5.66 1.77
CA LEU A 43 -8.11 -4.39 1.46
C LEU A 43 -6.88 -4.14 2.33
N LEU A 44 -6.93 -4.51 3.62
CA LEU A 44 -5.77 -4.37 4.51
C LEU A 44 -4.63 -5.29 4.09
N ASN A 45 -4.94 -6.50 3.63
CA ASN A 45 -3.93 -7.43 3.14
C ASN A 45 -3.28 -6.90 1.85
N ASN A 46 -4.08 -6.43 0.91
CA ASN A 46 -3.58 -5.84 -0.34
C ASN A 46 -2.71 -4.60 -0.09
N MET A 47 -3.08 -3.75 0.87
CA MET A 47 -2.26 -2.61 1.25
C MET A 47 -0.90 -3.03 1.83
N ARG A 48 -0.85 -4.05 2.69
CA ARG A 48 0.41 -4.58 3.23
C ARG A 48 1.33 -5.13 2.13
N ILE A 49 0.76 -5.90 1.19
CA ILE A 49 1.51 -6.47 0.06
C ILE A 49 2.06 -5.36 -0.85
N ASN A 50 1.25 -4.34 -1.14
CA ASN A 50 1.68 -3.20 -1.95
C ASN A 50 2.81 -2.41 -1.28
N ILE A 51 2.72 -2.16 0.04
CA ILE A 51 3.79 -1.51 0.81
C ILE A 51 5.08 -2.33 0.76
N ALA A 52 5.00 -3.66 0.92
CA ALA A 52 6.16 -4.54 0.83
C ALA A 52 6.83 -4.46 -0.54
N ARG A 53 6.05 -4.54 -1.64
CA ARG A 53 6.54 -4.41 -3.02
C ARG A 53 7.21 -3.07 -3.30
N ILE A 54 6.68 -1.98 -2.76
CA ILE A 54 7.31 -0.65 -2.92
C ILE A 54 8.63 -0.59 -2.17
N LYS A 55 8.68 -1.11 -0.94
CA LYS A 55 9.92 -1.17 -0.15
C LYS A 55 11.00 -2.02 -0.82
N THR A 56 10.63 -3.16 -1.43
CA THR A 56 11.59 -3.99 -2.18
C THR A 56 12.11 -3.24 -3.40
N LEU A 57 11.25 -2.59 -4.19
CA LEU A 57 11.68 -1.79 -5.34
C LEU A 57 12.55 -0.58 -4.98
N ILE A 58 12.30 0.07 -3.83
CA ILE A 58 13.17 1.15 -3.34
C ILE A 58 14.57 0.62 -2.99
N ARG A 59 14.66 -0.61 -2.47
CA ARG A 59 15.92 -1.26 -2.11
C ARG A 59 16.70 -1.78 -3.32
N GLU A 60 16.00 -2.25 -4.34
CA GLU A 60 16.59 -2.80 -5.58
C GLU A 60 17.12 -1.70 -6.52
N LYS A 61 16.53 -0.51 -6.48
CA LYS A 61 17.03 0.67 -7.21
C LYS A 61 18.16 1.36 -6.46
#